data_AF-A0AAD4HXP3-F1
#
_entry.id   AF-A0AAD4HXP3-F1
#
_cell.length_a   1.000
_cell.length_b   1.000
_cell.length_c   1.000
_cell.angle_alpha   90.00
_cell.angle_beta   90.00
_cell.angle_gamma   90.00
#
_symmetry.space_group_name_H-M   'P 1'
#
loop_
_entity.id
_entity.type
_entity.pdbx_description
1 polymer ?
#
loop_
_entity_poly.entity_id
_entity_poly.type
_entity_poly.pdbx_seq_one_letter_code
_entity_poly.pdbx_strand_id
1 'polypeptide(L)'
;MLALHGYDAYGLDVSPKGVETAREYAASQLAAPSEHNWANTTIQEKHSVAGRGEAKFVTGDFFANDWQKDCCSEGEDFRGFDLIYDYTKCARTGLGG
;
A
#
# COMPACT_ATOMS: atom_id res chain seq x y z
N MET A 1 1.27 5.43 4.94
CA MET A 1 1.55 4.11 4.32
C MET A 1 1.64 3.06 5.41
N LEU A 2 0.86 1.96 5.36
CA LEU A 2 0.80 0.97 6.44
C LEU A 2 2.14 0.30 6.75
N ALA A 3 3.01 0.10 5.75
CA ALA A 3 4.32 -0.51 5.95
C ALA A 3 5.25 0.27 6.90
N LEU A 4 5.08 1.60 7.01
CA LEU A 4 5.82 2.40 8.01
C LEU A 4 5.40 2.12 9.46
N HIS A 5 4.28 1.42 9.65
CA HIS A 5 3.72 1.06 10.94
C HIS A 5 3.83 -0.46 11.21
N GLY A 6 4.64 -1.19 10.43
CA GLY A 6 4.99 -2.60 10.69
C GLY A 6 4.14 -3.65 10.00
N TYR A 7 3.29 -3.26 9.04
CA TYR A 7 2.50 -4.20 8.25
C TYR A 7 3.20 -4.55 6.93
N ASP A 8 3.13 -5.81 6.51
CA ASP A 8 3.45 -6.20 5.14
C ASP A 8 2.27 -5.88 4.24
N ALA A 9 2.39 -4.78 3.49
CA ALA A 9 1.31 -4.19 2.73
C ALA A 9 1.46 -4.49 1.23
N TYR A 10 0.35 -4.88 0.61
CA TYR A 10 0.24 -5.08 -0.84
C TYR A 10 -0.73 -4.04 -1.41
N GLY A 11 -0.26 -3.24 -2.37
CA GLY A 11 -1.09 -2.35 -3.17
C GLY A 11 -1.47 -3.00 -4.50
N LEU A 12 -2.76 -3.05 -4.79
CA LEU A 12 -3.29 -3.55 -6.07
C LEU A 12 -3.83 -2.38 -6.90
N ASP A 13 -3.42 -2.29 -8.16
CA ASP A 13 -3.95 -1.31 -9.11
C ASP A 13 -4.03 -1.94 -10.50
N VAL A 14 -5.11 -1.67 -11.24
CA VAL A 14 -5.29 -2.18 -12.61
C VAL A 14 -4.34 -1.50 -13.60
N SER A 15 -3.84 -0.31 -13.28
CA SER A 15 -2.94 0.48 -14.11
C SER A 15 -1.47 0.11 -13.86
N PRO A 16 -0.75 -0.42 -14.87
CA PRO A 16 0.68 -0.67 -14.74
C PRO A 16 1.47 0.60 -14.38
N LYS A 17 1.05 1.76 -14.91
CA LYS A 17 1.68 3.04 -14.61
C LYS A 17 1.38 3.49 -13.17
N GLY A 18 0.18 3.23 -12.68
CA GLY A 18 -0.19 3.46 -11.27
C GLY A 18 0.70 2.67 -10.33
N VAL A 19 0.92 1.38 -10.62
CA VAL A 19 1.83 0.50 -9.87
C VAL A 19 3.28 0.99 -9.90
N GLU A 20 3.79 1.41 -11.06
CA GLU A 20 5.14 1.97 -11.19
C GLU A 20 5.32 3.21 -10.31
N THR A 21 4.42 4.19 -10.43
CA THR A 21 4.44 5.41 -9.63
C THR A 21 4.28 5.14 -8.14
N ALA A 22 3.42 4.19 -7.75
CA ALA A 22 3.24 3.80 -6.36
C ALA A 22 4.50 3.14 -5.77
N ARG A 23 5.21 2.32 -6.57
CA ARG A 23 6.49 1.70 -6.17
C ARG A 23 7.57 2.75 -5.94
N GLU A 24 7.72 3.71 -6.84
CA GLU A 24 8.66 4.84 -6.69
C GLU A 24 8.35 5.66 -5.45
N TYR A 25 7.08 6.00 -5.24
CA TYR A 25 6.61 6.72 -4.07
C TYR A 25 6.93 5.94 -2.79
N ALA A 26 6.57 4.66 -2.71
CA ALA A 26 6.83 3.83 -1.54
C ALA A 26 8.32 3.70 -1.23
N ALA A 27 9.17 3.52 -2.25
CA ALA A 27 10.62 3.50 -2.07
C ALA A 27 11.13 4.82 -1.45
N SER A 28 10.64 5.97 -1.94
CA SER A 28 11.01 7.27 -1.36
C SER A 28 10.57 7.40 0.10
N GLN A 29 9.37 6.94 0.44
CA GLN A 29 8.84 7.03 1.80
C GLN A 29 9.50 6.03 2.74
N LEU A 30 9.85 4.82 2.28
CA LEU A 30 10.59 3.86 3.10
C LEU A 30 12.02 4.34 3.39
N ALA A 31 12.65 5.06 2.46
CA ALA A 31 13.96 5.66 2.69
C ALA A 31 13.89 6.89 3.60
N ALA A 32 12.97 7.82 3.33
CA ALA A 32 12.80 9.07 4.06
C ALA A 32 11.31 9.41 4.21
N PRO A 33 10.63 8.86 5.23
CA PRO A 33 9.18 9.00 5.31
C PRO A 33 8.76 10.42 5.71
N SER A 34 7.77 10.95 4.98
CA SER A 34 7.25 12.30 5.19
C SER A 34 6.21 12.36 6.31
N GLU A 35 6.10 13.52 6.97
CA GLU A 35 5.20 13.72 8.13
C GLU A 35 3.74 13.34 7.88
N HIS A 36 3.27 13.41 6.62
CA HIS A 36 1.92 13.02 6.22
C HIS A 36 1.58 11.55 6.52
N ASN A 37 2.57 10.68 6.70
CA ASN A 37 2.35 9.28 7.04
C ASN A 37 1.98 9.03 8.50
N TRP A 38 1.93 10.08 9.33
CA TRP A 38 1.63 9.99 10.75
C TRP A 38 0.58 11.01 11.17
N ALA A 39 -0.34 10.59 12.03
CA ALA A 39 -1.38 11.47 12.57
C ALA A 39 -0.83 12.44 13.63
N ASN A 40 -0.13 11.92 14.66
CA ASN A 40 0.45 12.72 15.75
C ASN A 40 1.46 11.92 16.60
N THR A 41 2.52 11.38 16.00
CA THR A 41 3.55 10.58 16.72
C THR A 41 4.82 11.38 17.02
N THR A 42 5.57 10.91 18.02
CA THR A 42 6.87 11.49 18.40
C THR A 42 7.94 11.25 17.33
N ILE A 43 8.97 12.11 17.26
CA ILE A 43 10.03 12.02 16.23
C ILE A 43 10.79 10.68 16.31
N GLN A 44 10.98 10.10 17.50
CA GLN A 44 11.65 8.80 17.64
C GLN A 44 10.90 7.66 16.94
N GLU A 45 9.57 7.60 17.06
CA GLU A 45 8.74 6.56 16.44
C GLU A 45 8.67 6.72 14.92
N LYS A 46 8.79 7.96 14.42
CA LYS A 46 8.77 8.27 12.98
C LYS A 46 10.02 7.76 12.25
N HIS A 47 11.16 7.73 12.93
CA HIS A 47 12.46 7.44 12.32
C HIS A 47 13.02 6.05 12.64
N SER A 48 12.36 5.23 13.47
CA SER A 48 12.82 3.86 13.68
C SER A 48 12.64 3.03 12.41
N VAL A 49 13.74 2.47 11.91
CA VAL A 49 13.75 1.48 10.82
C VAL A 49 13.37 0.10 11.35
N ALA A 50 13.74 -0.19 12.60
CA ALA A 50 13.31 -1.38 13.31
C ALA A 50 11.78 -1.38 13.45
N GLY A 51 11.13 -2.36 12.84
CA GLY A 51 9.68 -2.53 12.89
C GLY A 51 8.91 -2.01 11.67
N ARG A 52 9.56 -1.64 10.56
CA ARG A 52 8.88 -1.40 9.27
C ARG A 52 8.61 -2.73 8.57
N GLY A 53 7.43 -2.86 7.97
CA GLY A 53 7.09 -3.97 7.09
C GLY A 53 7.44 -3.67 5.63
N GLU A 54 7.03 -4.55 4.74
CA GLU A 54 7.24 -4.43 3.30
C GLU A 54 6.09 -3.70 2.59
N ALA A 55 6.39 -3.01 1.49
CA ALA A 55 5.39 -2.45 0.59
C ALA A 55 5.59 -3.03 -0.82
N LYS A 56 4.67 -3.90 -1.25
CA LYS A 56 4.67 -4.53 -2.57
C LYS A 56 3.51 -4.01 -3.39
N PHE A 57 3.68 -3.96 -4.71
CA PHE A 57 2.65 -3.48 -5.62
C PHE A 57 2.47 -4.44 -6.79
N VAL A 58 1.22 -4.84 -7.00
CA VAL A 58 0.79 -5.82 -8.00
C VAL A 58 -0.13 -5.13 -8.99
N THR A 59 0.06 -5.40 -10.28
CA THR A 59 -0.88 -4.95 -11.31
C THR A 59 -1.96 -6.00 -11.49
N GLY A 60 -3.22 -5.63 -11.31
CA GLY A 60 -4.31 -6.59 -11.45
C GLY A 60 -5.69 -5.97 -11.20
N ASP A 61 -6.72 -6.70 -11.59
CA ASP A 61 -8.11 -6.37 -11.31
C ASP A 61 -8.50 -6.95 -9.95
N PHE A 62 -9.00 -6.12 -9.04
CA PHE A 62 -9.47 -6.53 -7.72
C PHE A 62 -10.55 -7.61 -7.77
N PHE A 63 -11.39 -7.62 -8.80
CA PHE A 63 -12.45 -8.62 -8.96
C PHE A 63 -11.97 -9.93 -9.59
N ALA A 64 -10.72 -9.99 -10.06
CA ALA A 64 -10.09 -11.21 -10.53
C ALA A 64 -9.26 -11.85 -9.39
N ASN A 65 -8.83 -13.10 -9.59
CA ASN A 65 -8.03 -13.85 -8.61
C ASN A 65 -6.59 -14.11 -9.06
N ASP A 66 -6.25 -13.75 -10.30
CA ASP A 66 -4.96 -14.05 -10.92
C ASP A 66 -3.77 -13.33 -10.28
N TRP A 67 -4.00 -12.15 -9.69
CA TRP A 67 -3.00 -11.37 -8.98
C TRP A 67 -2.63 -11.96 -7.60
N GLN A 68 -3.46 -12.83 -7.01
CA GLN A 68 -3.22 -13.37 -5.66
C GLN A 68 -1.95 -14.22 -5.58
N LYS A 69 -1.57 -14.87 -6.69
CA LYS A 69 -0.31 -15.65 -6.80
C LYS A 69 0.94 -14.79 -6.63
N ASP A 70 0.84 -13.49 -6.94
CA ASP A 70 1.96 -12.55 -6.82
C ASP A 70 2.09 -12.02 -5.37
N CYS A 71 1.18 -12.43 -4.48
CA CYS A 71 1.17 -12.06 -3.06
C CYS A 71 1.75 -13.14 -2.14
N CYS A 72 1.98 -14.37 -2.62
CA CYS A 72 2.54 -15.48 -1.85
C CYS A 72 3.90 -15.93 -2.41
N SER A 73 4.69 -16.60 -1.56
CA SER A 73 5.97 -17.19 -1.99
C SER A 73 5.72 -18.44 -2.84
N GLU A 74 6.69 -18.81 -3.69
CA GLU A 74 6.59 -20.06 -4.46
C GLU A 74 6.37 -21.27 -3.52
N GLY A 75 5.27 -21.99 -3.74
CA GLY A 75 4.91 -23.17 -2.95
C GLY A 75 4.03 -22.89 -1.72
N GLU A 76 3.65 -21.63 -1.47
CA GLU A 76 2.70 -21.27 -0.42
C GLU A 76 1.29 -21.02 -0.98
N ASP A 77 0.29 -21.56 -0.29
CA ASP A 77 -1.12 -21.27 -0.58
C ASP A 77 -1.48 -19.88 -0.06
N PHE A 78 -2.07 -19.04 -0.91
CA PHE A 78 -2.58 -17.73 -0.51
C PHE A 78 -3.73 -17.89 0.50
N ARG A 79 -3.54 -17.41 1.73
CA ARG A 79 -4.51 -17.55 2.83
C ARG A 79 -5.41 -16.32 3.03
N GLY A 80 -5.27 -15.31 2.18
CA GLY A 80 -5.92 -14.00 2.33
C GLY A 80 -5.06 -12.99 3.10
N PHE A 81 -5.65 -11.83 3.34
CA PHE A 81 -5.05 -10.74 4.12
C PHE A 81 -5.79 -10.56 5.45
N ASP A 82 -5.07 -10.23 6.52
CA ASP A 82 -5.67 -9.89 7.81
C ASP A 82 -6.50 -8.59 7.74
N LEU A 83 -6.13 -7.69 6.83
CA LEU A 83 -6.77 -6.41 6.63
C LEU A 83 -6.87 -6.10 5.13
N ILE A 84 -8.08 -5.80 4.66
CA ILE A 84 -8.32 -5.21 3.34
C ILE A 84 -8.73 -3.75 3.55
N TYR A 85 -7.98 -2.84 2.96
CA TYR A 85 -8.24 -1.41 3.02
C TYR A 85 -8.51 -0.88 1.61
N ASP A 86 -9.80 -0.68 1.30
CA ASP A 86 -10.23 0.01 0.08
C ASP A 86 -10.60 1.45 0.41
N TYR A 87 -9.99 2.39 -0.30
CA TYR A 87 -10.26 3.79 -0.16
C TYR A 87 -10.54 4.42 -1.52
N THR A 88 -11.81 4.36 -1.92
CA THR A 88 -12.29 5.01 -3.13
C THR A 88 -12.62 6.48 -2.86
N LYS A 89 -11.93 7.41 -3.55
CA LYS A 89 -12.31 8.83 -3.57
C LYS A 89 -13.57 9.01 -4.40
N CYS A 90 -14.74 9.09 -3.78
CA CYS A 90 -15.94 9.56 -4.47
C CYS A 90 -15.80 11.05 -4.81
N ALA A 91 -15.64 11.39 -6.09
CA ALA A 91 -15.71 12.78 -6.53
C ALA A 91 -17.15 13.28 -6.34
N ARG A 92 -17.33 14.28 -5.49
CA ARG A 92 -18.61 15.00 -5.38
C ARG A 92 -18.74 15.88 -6.61
N THR A 93 -19.37 15.38 -7.66
CA THR A 93 -19.82 16.23 -8.77
C THR A 93 -20.94 17.10 -8.24
N GLY A 94 -20.61 18.32 -7.84
CA GLY A 94 -21.60 19.35 -7.60
C GLY A 94 -22.34 19.60 -8.91
N LEU A 95 -23.59 19.15 -8.99
CA LEU A 95 -24.57 19.75 -9.90
C LEU A 95 -24.80 21.18 -9.39
N GLY A 96 -23.95 22.11 -9.83
CA GLY A 96 -24.22 23.54 -9.73
C GLY A 96 -25.29 23.88 -10.76
N GLY A 97 -26.47 24.26 -10.27
CA GLY A 97 -27.56 24.82 -11.08
C GLY A 97 -27.41 26.30 -11.37
#